data_AF-L1Q3T5-F1
#
_entry.id   AF-L1Q3T5-F1
#
_cell.length_a   1.000
_cell.length_b   1.000
_cell.length_c   1.000
_cell.angle_alpha   90.00
_cell.angle_beta   90.00
_cell.angle_gamma   90.00
#
_symmetry.space_group_name_H-M   'P 1'
#
loop_
_entity.id
_entity.type
_entity.pdbx_description
1 polymer ?
#
loop_
_entity_poly.entity_id
_entity_poly.type
_entity_poly.pdbx_seq_one_letter_code
_entity_poly.pdbx_strand_id
1 'polypeptide(L)'
;ENSTQEEVDSAFERLANAMQMLEFIKGDKTQLINLLDRIEGLNSDEYINDTWSKLHASVEKANAIIADENALEAEVADSYKELLRAFLELRLIPSKDKLEGLINKVEALDASKYTIESWNNLQAKLGMARGVFENEEATVAEISNAENELNAAVNALVANVGTGNEEVPENPGNTEILDNNEVPENPGTTETPTNPDKNEVADNTEKTEDKNENVASDNVVSGSSSSSSNSSSATNTTSQSQGKDNLPKTGGVAGVLATTIGAILAGAGAILSKKRR
;
A
#
# COMPACT_ATOMS: atom_id res chain seq x y z
N GLU A 1 31.58 -56.39 -33.94
CA GLU A 1 31.94 -55.49 -32.82
C GLU A 1 31.01 -55.81 -31.66
N ASN A 2 31.56 -55.92 -30.44
CA ASN A 2 30.77 -56.02 -29.21
C ASN A 2 30.92 -54.69 -28.46
N SER A 3 29.81 -54.07 -28.07
CA SER A 3 29.82 -52.89 -27.20
C SER A 3 30.44 -53.22 -25.84
N THR A 4 31.09 -52.24 -25.22
CA THR A 4 31.66 -52.39 -23.87
C THR A 4 30.56 -52.28 -22.81
N GLN A 5 30.83 -52.79 -21.60
CA GLN A 5 29.87 -52.65 -20.49
C GLN A 5 29.64 -51.18 -20.13
N GLU A 6 30.68 -50.33 -20.18
CA GLU A 6 30.52 -48.89 -19.95
C GLU A 6 29.59 -48.23 -20.99
N GLU A 7 29.61 -48.64 -22.25
CA GLU A 7 28.69 -48.10 -23.27
C GLU A 7 27.23 -48.50 -22.99
N VAL A 8 27.02 -49.72 -22.51
CA VAL A 8 25.69 -50.23 -22.12
C VAL A 8 25.17 -49.48 -20.90
N ASP A 9 26.00 -49.30 -19.87
CA ASP A 9 25.62 -48.63 -18.64
C ASP A 9 25.30 -47.14 -18.89
N SER A 10 26.11 -46.46 -19.71
CA SER A 10 25.86 -45.07 -20.12
C SER A 10 24.55 -44.92 -20.91
N ALA A 11 24.23 -45.88 -21.78
CA ALA A 11 22.96 -45.89 -22.51
C ALA A 11 21.76 -46.11 -21.58
N PHE A 12 21.91 -46.99 -20.58
CA PHE A 12 20.89 -47.25 -19.58
C PHE A 12 20.65 -46.02 -18.69
N GLU A 13 21.69 -45.35 -18.21
CA GLU A 13 21.56 -44.12 -17.43
C GLU A 13 20.87 -43.01 -18.22
N ARG A 14 21.22 -42.82 -19.50
CA ARG A 14 20.52 -41.86 -20.37
C ARG A 14 19.04 -42.21 -20.54
N LEU A 15 18.71 -43.48 -20.72
CA LEU A 15 17.33 -43.94 -20.86
C LEU A 15 16.55 -43.76 -19.56
N ALA A 16 17.12 -44.13 -18.41
CA ALA A 16 16.48 -43.98 -17.10
C ALA A 16 16.19 -42.50 -16.79
N ASN A 17 17.15 -41.61 -17.06
CA ASN A 17 16.96 -40.17 -16.92
C ASN A 17 15.87 -39.66 -17.88
N ALA A 18 15.89 -40.07 -19.15
CA ALA A 18 14.86 -39.67 -20.12
C ALA A 18 13.46 -40.18 -19.73
N MET A 19 13.36 -41.41 -19.21
CA MET A 19 12.10 -41.97 -18.71
C MET A 19 11.59 -41.21 -17.50
N GLN A 20 12.47 -40.87 -16.55
CA GLN A 20 12.09 -40.10 -15.36
C GLN A 20 11.69 -38.66 -15.72
N MET A 21 12.31 -38.06 -16.74
CA MET A 21 11.86 -36.78 -17.30
C MET A 21 10.50 -36.90 -18.03
N LEU A 22 10.18 -38.06 -18.60
CA LEU A 22 8.87 -38.31 -19.22
C LEU A 22 7.74 -38.52 -18.22
N GLU A 23 8.03 -38.80 -16.94
CA GLU A 23 7.00 -38.93 -15.90
C GLU A 23 6.35 -37.58 -15.55
N PHE A 24 6.94 -36.46 -15.96
CA PHE A 24 6.34 -35.15 -15.75
C PHE A 24 5.21 -34.88 -16.76
N ILE A 25 4.02 -34.61 -16.22
CA ILE A 25 2.84 -34.25 -17.01
C ILE A 25 2.95 -32.78 -17.42
N LYS A 26 2.90 -32.51 -18.73
CA LYS A 26 2.81 -31.15 -19.28
C LYS A 26 1.50 -30.50 -18.81
N GLY A 27 1.59 -29.26 -18.33
CA GLY A 27 0.44 -28.55 -17.79
C GLY A 27 -0.56 -28.09 -18.85
N ASP A 28 -1.85 -28.17 -18.53
CA ASP A 28 -2.90 -27.50 -19.30
C ASP A 28 -2.93 -26.00 -18.97
N LYS A 29 -2.67 -25.18 -19.99
CA LYS A 29 -2.53 -23.72 -19.88
C LYS A 29 -3.85 -22.96 -20.08
N THR A 30 -4.94 -23.66 -20.37
CA THR A 30 -6.23 -23.05 -20.74
C THR A 30 -6.73 -22.05 -19.70
N GLN A 31 -6.69 -22.40 -18.41
CA GLN A 31 -7.16 -21.50 -17.35
C GLN A 31 -6.25 -20.28 -17.15
N LEU A 32 -4.93 -20.46 -17.31
CA LEU A 32 -3.96 -19.38 -17.21
C LEU A 32 -4.15 -18.36 -18.33
N ILE A 33 -4.34 -18.84 -19.57
CA ILE A 33 -4.63 -17.99 -20.74
C ILE A 33 -5.95 -17.23 -20.53
N ASN A 34 -7.03 -17.91 -20.12
CA ASN A 34 -8.32 -17.24 -19.88
C ASN A 34 -8.24 -16.13 -18.82
N LEU A 35 -7.42 -16.32 -17.78
CA LEU A 35 -7.21 -15.29 -16.77
C LEU A 35 -6.43 -14.09 -17.35
N LEU A 36 -5.43 -14.36 -18.19
CA LEU A 36 -4.67 -13.34 -18.91
C LEU A 36 -5.57 -12.50 -19.82
N ASP A 37 -6.42 -13.14 -20.62
CA ASP A 37 -7.37 -12.48 -21.53
C ASP A 37 -8.31 -11.54 -20.76
N ARG A 38 -8.73 -11.96 -19.55
CA ARG A 38 -9.55 -11.12 -18.66
C ARG A 38 -8.77 -9.91 -18.13
N ILE A 39 -7.47 -10.07 -17.88
CA ILE A 39 -6.59 -9.00 -17.41
C ILE A 39 -6.30 -8.00 -18.54
N GLU A 40 -6.14 -8.44 -19.78
CA GLU A 40 -5.93 -7.58 -20.95
C GLU A 40 -7.09 -6.62 -21.20
N GLY A 41 -8.30 -6.95 -20.75
CA GLY A 41 -9.47 -6.08 -20.83
C GLY A 41 -9.55 -4.96 -19.78
N LEU A 42 -8.60 -4.89 -18.83
CA LEU A 42 -8.58 -3.88 -17.77
C LEU A 42 -7.89 -2.60 -18.25
N ASN A 43 -8.36 -1.46 -17.75
CA ASN A 43 -7.70 -0.17 -17.93
C ASN A 43 -6.77 0.11 -16.75
N SER A 44 -5.47 0.22 -16.98
CA SER A 44 -4.48 0.49 -15.91
C SER A 44 -4.75 1.77 -15.14
N ASP A 45 -5.31 2.78 -15.81
CA ASP A 45 -5.50 4.14 -15.26
C ASP A 45 -6.59 4.20 -14.19
N GLU A 46 -7.38 3.13 -14.03
CA GLU A 46 -8.41 3.03 -13.00
C GLU A 46 -7.87 2.43 -11.67
N TYR A 47 -6.66 1.87 -11.69
CA TYR A 47 -6.09 1.12 -10.56
C TYR A 47 -4.90 1.83 -9.94
N ILE A 48 -4.68 1.57 -8.66
CA ILE A 48 -3.54 2.10 -7.92
C ILE A 48 -2.25 1.47 -8.45
N ASN A 49 -1.27 2.31 -8.75
CA ASN A 49 -0.03 1.96 -9.44
C ASN A 49 0.72 0.80 -8.78
N ASP A 50 0.84 0.76 -7.45
CA ASP A 50 1.50 -0.34 -6.73
C ASP A 50 0.81 -1.70 -6.97
N THR A 51 -0.52 -1.75 -6.85
CA THR A 51 -1.28 -2.99 -7.08
C THR A 51 -1.26 -3.42 -8.54
N TRP A 52 -1.31 -2.46 -9.46
CA TRP A 52 -1.19 -2.72 -10.90
C TRP A 52 0.20 -3.25 -11.27
N SER A 53 1.27 -2.68 -10.72
CA SER A 53 2.64 -3.12 -10.97
C SER A 53 2.89 -4.55 -10.50
N LYS A 54 2.31 -4.94 -9.35
CA LYS A 54 2.33 -6.33 -8.86
C LYS A 54 1.61 -7.29 -9.81
N LEU A 55 0.45 -6.90 -10.34
CA LEU A 55 -0.26 -7.67 -11.35
C LEU A 55 0.57 -7.82 -12.63
N HIS A 56 1.15 -6.73 -13.12
CA HIS A 56 1.96 -6.72 -14.34
C HIS A 56 3.16 -7.67 -14.23
N ALA A 57 3.87 -7.67 -13.10
CA ALA A 57 4.96 -8.62 -12.85
C ALA A 57 4.49 -10.08 -12.88
N SER A 58 3.31 -10.39 -12.34
CA SER A 58 2.72 -11.74 -12.42
C SER A 58 2.28 -12.12 -13.84
N VAL A 59 1.80 -11.15 -14.64
CA VAL A 59 1.46 -11.31 -16.06
C VAL A 59 2.70 -11.69 -16.87
N GLU A 60 3.84 -11.02 -16.64
CA GLU A 60 5.11 -11.35 -17.33
C GLU A 60 5.56 -12.78 -17.04
N LYS A 61 5.50 -13.21 -15.77
CA LYS A 61 5.80 -14.60 -15.38
C LYS A 61 4.86 -15.60 -16.05
N ALA A 62 3.56 -15.32 -16.04
CA ALA A 62 2.55 -16.18 -16.67
C ALA A 62 2.81 -16.33 -18.17
N ASN A 63 3.16 -15.25 -18.87
CA ASN A 63 3.54 -15.27 -20.27
C ASN A 63 4.79 -16.12 -20.54
N ALA A 64 5.80 -16.06 -19.65
CA ALA A 64 6.98 -16.92 -19.76
C ALA A 64 6.63 -18.41 -19.65
N ILE A 65 5.76 -18.78 -18.70
CA ILE A 65 5.28 -20.16 -18.55
C ILE A 65 4.43 -20.58 -19.75
N ILE A 66 3.61 -19.68 -20.30
CA ILE A 66 2.81 -19.96 -21.49
C ILE A 66 3.71 -20.23 -22.71
N ALA A 67 4.78 -19.46 -22.87
CA ALA A 67 5.75 -19.61 -23.95
C ALA A 67 6.60 -20.88 -23.84
N ASP A 68 6.81 -21.42 -22.64
CA ASP A 68 7.56 -22.67 -22.45
C ASP A 68 6.75 -23.90 -22.88
N GLU A 69 7.07 -24.50 -24.03
CA GLU A 69 6.39 -25.68 -24.54
C GLU A 69 6.42 -26.87 -23.57
N ASN A 70 7.39 -26.97 -22.67
CA ASN A 70 7.55 -28.08 -21.74
C ASN A 70 7.15 -27.74 -20.30
N ALA A 71 6.48 -26.61 -20.07
CA ALA A 71 5.99 -26.22 -18.75
C ALA A 71 5.19 -27.35 -18.08
N LEU A 72 5.58 -27.68 -16.85
CA LEU A 72 4.98 -28.75 -16.06
C LEU A 72 3.63 -28.32 -15.47
N GLU A 73 2.77 -29.29 -15.17
CA GLU A 73 1.47 -29.04 -14.55
C GLU A 73 1.54 -28.21 -13.26
N ALA A 74 2.51 -28.52 -12.41
CA ALA A 74 2.75 -27.77 -11.17
C ALA A 74 3.13 -26.30 -11.44
N GLU A 75 4.00 -26.05 -12.42
CA GLU A 75 4.44 -24.71 -12.78
C GLU A 75 3.27 -23.87 -13.32
N VAL A 76 2.44 -24.45 -14.19
CA VAL A 76 1.23 -23.80 -14.72
C VAL A 76 0.24 -23.51 -13.60
N ALA A 77 0.01 -24.47 -12.69
CA ALA A 77 -0.89 -24.30 -11.57
C ALA A 77 -0.42 -23.21 -10.58
N ASP A 78 0.87 -23.15 -10.31
CA ASP A 78 1.43 -22.15 -9.40
C ASP A 78 1.44 -20.76 -10.05
N SER A 79 1.76 -20.66 -11.34
CA SER A 79 1.62 -19.41 -12.09
C SER A 79 0.17 -18.90 -12.11
N TYR A 80 -0.81 -19.79 -12.28
CA TYR A 80 -2.23 -19.43 -12.18
C TYR A 80 -2.59 -18.87 -10.80
N LYS A 81 -2.12 -19.51 -9.72
CA LYS A 81 -2.37 -19.01 -8.35
C LYS A 81 -1.71 -17.65 -8.11
N GLU A 82 -0.47 -17.47 -8.55
CA GLU A 82 0.25 -16.19 -8.44
C GLU A 82 -0.47 -15.07 -9.18
N LEU A 83 -0.88 -15.33 -10.43
CA LEU A 83 -1.61 -14.38 -11.26
C LEU A 83 -2.97 -14.05 -10.65
N LEU A 84 -3.72 -15.05 -10.22
CA LEU A 84 -5.04 -14.88 -9.59
C LEU A 84 -4.92 -14.06 -8.30
N ARG A 85 -3.91 -14.33 -7.48
CA ARG A 85 -3.68 -13.56 -6.26
C ARG A 85 -3.40 -12.09 -6.57
N ALA A 86 -2.51 -11.79 -7.50
CA ALA A 86 -2.22 -10.41 -7.88
C ALA A 86 -3.44 -9.71 -8.48
N PHE A 87 -4.26 -10.43 -9.25
CA PHE A 87 -5.52 -9.91 -9.78
C PHE A 87 -6.53 -9.58 -8.66
N LEU A 88 -6.62 -10.41 -7.62
CA LEU A 88 -7.49 -10.16 -6.46
C LEU A 88 -6.98 -9.03 -5.56
N GLU A 89 -5.69 -8.73 -5.60
CA GLU A 89 -5.06 -7.63 -4.86
C GLU A 89 -5.21 -6.27 -5.57
N LEU A 90 -5.72 -6.23 -6.80
CA LEU A 90 -6.00 -4.98 -7.51
C LEU A 90 -6.96 -4.09 -6.71
N ARG A 91 -6.62 -2.80 -6.66
CA ARG A 91 -7.44 -1.78 -6.00
C ARG A 91 -7.66 -0.59 -6.91
N LEU A 92 -8.92 -0.19 -7.06
CA LEU A 92 -9.31 1.01 -7.81
C LEU A 92 -8.81 2.27 -7.09
N ILE A 93 -8.51 3.31 -7.87
CA ILE A 93 -8.21 4.65 -7.36
C ILE A 93 -9.51 5.23 -6.76
N PRO A 94 -9.51 5.61 -5.47
CA PRO A 94 -10.68 6.27 -4.88
C PRO A 94 -10.95 7.64 -5.50
N SER A 95 -12.22 7.98 -5.74
CA SER A 95 -12.62 9.31 -6.21
C SER A 95 -12.32 10.39 -5.17
N LYS A 96 -11.86 11.55 -5.64
CA LYS A 96 -11.52 12.74 -4.84
C LYS A 96 -12.36 13.97 -5.20
N ASP A 97 -13.42 13.80 -6.00
CA ASP A 97 -14.18 14.92 -6.58
C ASP A 97 -14.79 15.84 -5.51
N LYS A 98 -15.24 15.26 -4.39
CA LYS A 98 -15.79 16.02 -3.25
C LYS A 98 -14.71 16.83 -2.53
N LEU A 99 -13.57 16.19 -2.26
CA LEU A 99 -12.40 16.85 -1.67
C LEU A 99 -11.91 18.00 -2.56
N GLU A 100 -11.81 17.78 -3.88
CA GLU A 100 -11.46 18.81 -4.86
C GLU A 100 -12.43 19.98 -4.84
N GLY A 101 -13.74 19.70 -4.88
CA GLY A 101 -14.77 20.73 -4.80
C GLY A 101 -14.68 21.56 -3.52
N LEU A 102 -14.34 20.94 -2.39
CA LEU A 102 -14.17 21.62 -1.12
C LEU A 102 -12.89 22.47 -1.09
N ILE A 103 -11.77 21.96 -1.61
CA ILE A 103 -10.52 22.71 -1.77
C ILE A 103 -10.77 23.95 -2.62
N ASN A 104 -11.39 23.81 -3.79
CA ASN A 104 -11.71 24.92 -4.68
C ASN A 104 -12.63 25.96 -4.01
N LYS A 105 -13.63 25.50 -3.24
CA LYS A 105 -14.52 26.38 -2.48
C LYS A 105 -13.75 27.18 -1.43
N VAL A 106 -12.83 26.55 -0.72
CA VAL A 106 -12.01 27.18 0.32
C VAL A 106 -11.04 28.19 -0.29
N GLU A 107 -10.41 27.87 -1.41
CA GLU A 107 -9.50 28.76 -2.11
C GLU A 107 -10.17 30.02 -2.66
N ALA A 108 -11.48 29.93 -2.95
CA ALA A 108 -12.29 31.08 -3.36
C ALA A 108 -12.72 31.98 -2.19
N LEU A 109 -12.46 31.60 -0.94
CA LEU A 109 -12.80 32.42 0.23
C LEU A 109 -11.84 33.62 0.37
N ASP A 110 -12.39 34.74 0.79
CA ASP A 110 -11.64 35.96 1.04
C ASP A 110 -11.16 36.01 2.49
N ALA A 111 -9.85 35.89 2.68
CA ALA A 111 -9.20 35.90 3.99
C ALA A 111 -9.54 37.15 4.84
N SER A 112 -9.77 38.30 4.21
CA SER A 112 -10.03 39.57 4.93
C SER A 112 -11.35 39.57 5.71
N LYS A 113 -12.27 38.68 5.34
CA LYS A 113 -13.59 38.53 5.97
C LYS A 113 -13.57 37.70 7.24
N TYR A 114 -12.43 37.12 7.62
CA TYR A 114 -12.32 36.17 8.73
C TYR A 114 -11.23 36.57 9.72
N THR A 115 -11.35 36.10 10.96
CA THR A 115 -10.32 36.32 11.98
C THR A 115 -9.05 35.55 11.63
N ILE A 116 -7.89 36.11 12.00
CA ILE A 116 -6.57 35.49 11.72
C ILE A 116 -6.50 34.07 12.29
N GLU A 117 -7.02 33.85 13.50
CA GLU A 117 -6.99 32.54 14.15
C GLU A 117 -7.79 31.48 13.39
N SER A 118 -9.06 31.78 13.05
CA SER A 118 -9.91 30.84 12.33
C SER A 118 -9.43 30.58 10.90
N TRP A 119 -8.87 31.62 10.26
CA TRP A 119 -8.24 31.49 8.94
C TRP A 119 -6.99 30.62 8.96
N ASN A 120 -6.12 30.76 9.97
CA ASN A 120 -4.92 29.95 10.09
C ASN A 120 -5.25 28.47 10.31
N ASN A 121 -6.29 28.16 11.09
CA ASN A 121 -6.78 26.80 11.26
C ASN A 121 -7.25 26.20 9.92
N LEU A 122 -8.02 26.96 9.15
CA LEU A 122 -8.47 26.57 7.81
C LEU A 122 -7.30 26.32 6.85
N GLN A 123 -6.30 27.20 6.83
CA GLN A 123 -5.11 27.02 5.97
C GLN A 123 -4.32 25.75 6.33
N ALA A 124 -4.19 25.44 7.62
CA ALA A 124 -3.55 24.20 8.05
C ALA A 124 -4.32 22.96 7.54
N LYS A 125 -5.65 22.97 7.66
CA LYS A 125 -6.49 21.87 7.15
C LYS A 125 -6.53 21.80 5.62
N LEU A 126 -6.49 22.94 4.93
CA LEU A 126 -6.36 23.00 3.47
C LEU A 126 -5.04 22.36 3.01
N GLY A 127 -3.94 22.62 3.71
CA GLY A 127 -2.65 21.99 3.44
C GLY A 127 -2.69 20.46 3.57
N MET A 128 -3.31 19.95 4.65
CA MET A 128 -3.52 18.51 4.85
C MET A 128 -4.41 17.92 3.74
N ALA A 129 -5.50 18.59 3.39
CA ALA A 129 -6.41 18.18 2.32
C ALA A 129 -5.72 18.11 0.95
N ARG A 130 -4.89 19.11 0.60
CA ARG A 130 -4.08 19.09 -0.63
C ARG A 130 -3.09 17.93 -0.63
N GLY A 131 -2.43 17.65 0.49
CA GLY A 131 -1.52 16.50 0.60
C GLY A 131 -2.21 15.16 0.30
N VAL A 132 -3.44 14.97 0.81
CA VAL A 132 -4.25 13.78 0.49
C VAL A 132 -4.74 13.80 -0.96
N PHE A 133 -5.10 14.98 -1.47
CA PHE A 133 -5.54 15.14 -2.86
C PHE A 133 -4.44 14.77 -3.87
N GLU A 134 -3.20 15.15 -3.61
CA GLU A 134 -2.03 14.86 -4.46
C GLU A 134 -1.54 13.40 -4.31
N ASN A 135 -1.86 12.71 -3.21
CA ASN A 135 -1.44 11.33 -2.99
C ASN A 135 -2.28 10.35 -3.83
N GLU A 136 -1.74 9.86 -4.95
CA GLU A 136 -2.39 8.89 -5.85
C GLU A 136 -2.80 7.58 -5.17
N GLU A 137 -2.16 7.21 -4.06
CA GLU A 137 -2.44 5.99 -3.30
C GLU A 137 -3.34 6.21 -2.08
N ALA A 138 -3.87 7.43 -1.91
CA ALA A 138 -4.73 7.79 -0.80
C ALA A 138 -5.90 6.82 -0.66
N THR A 139 -6.12 6.37 0.57
CA THR A 139 -7.23 5.47 0.90
C THR A 139 -8.54 6.22 1.02
N VAL A 140 -9.66 5.52 0.88
CA VAL A 140 -11.01 6.06 1.12
C VAL A 140 -11.13 6.71 2.50
N ALA A 141 -10.48 6.13 3.51
CA ALA A 141 -10.49 6.65 4.87
C ALA A 141 -9.73 7.98 4.99
N GLU A 142 -8.56 8.10 4.37
CA GLU A 142 -7.77 9.34 4.37
C GLU A 142 -8.49 10.47 3.62
N ILE A 143 -9.09 10.17 2.47
CA ILE A 143 -9.87 11.15 1.69
C ILE A 143 -11.07 11.62 2.51
N SER A 144 -11.85 10.70 3.09
CA SER A 144 -12.98 11.03 3.95
C SER A 144 -12.57 11.85 5.18
N ASN A 145 -11.43 11.52 5.81
CA ASN A 145 -10.94 12.30 6.94
C ASN A 145 -10.54 13.72 6.51
N ALA A 146 -9.82 13.87 5.40
CA ALA A 146 -9.46 15.18 4.85
C ALA A 146 -10.69 16.03 4.51
N GLU A 147 -11.71 15.43 3.90
CA GLU A 147 -13.00 16.09 3.63
C GLU A 147 -13.65 16.59 4.91
N ASN A 148 -13.75 15.73 5.93
CA ASN A 148 -14.37 16.06 7.20
C ASN A 148 -13.61 17.16 7.96
N GLU A 149 -12.28 17.06 8.03
CA GLU A 149 -11.44 18.04 8.72
C GLU A 149 -11.47 19.41 8.02
N LEU A 150 -11.40 19.44 6.69
CA LEU A 150 -11.48 20.68 5.93
C LEU A 150 -12.87 21.32 6.09
N ASN A 151 -13.94 20.52 6.04
CA ASN A 151 -15.30 21.02 6.21
C ASN A 151 -15.55 21.53 7.64
N ALA A 152 -15.00 20.85 8.65
CA ALA A 152 -15.05 21.32 10.03
C ALA A 152 -14.35 22.67 10.20
N ALA A 153 -13.17 22.85 9.58
CA ALA A 153 -12.45 24.13 9.63
C ALA A 153 -13.21 25.25 8.90
N VAL A 154 -13.88 24.95 7.78
CA VAL A 154 -14.78 25.89 7.10
C VAL A 154 -15.92 26.32 8.02
N ASN A 155 -16.53 25.38 8.74
CA ASN A 155 -17.62 25.67 9.67
C ASN A 155 -17.17 26.41 10.93
N ALA A 156 -15.88 26.30 11.29
CA ALA A 156 -15.25 26.99 12.42
C ALA A 156 -14.74 28.39 12.07
N LEU A 157 -14.90 28.85 10.82
CA LEU A 157 -14.55 30.21 10.42
C LEU A 157 -15.35 31.26 11.20
N VAL A 158 -14.65 32.25 11.73
CA VAL A 158 -15.24 33.36 12.46
C VAL A 158 -15.09 34.63 11.64
N ALA A 159 -16.21 35.32 11.37
CA ALA A 159 -16.19 36.55 10.60
C ALA A 159 -15.41 37.66 11.30
N ASN A 160 -14.59 38.38 10.54
CA ASN A 160 -13.96 39.61 10.98
C ASN A 160 -15.02 40.72 10.91
N VAL A 161 -15.78 40.89 11.98
CA VAL A 161 -16.69 42.02 12.14
C VAL A 161 -15.84 43.28 12.32
N GLY A 162 -15.44 43.87 11.20
CA GLY A 162 -14.99 45.26 11.20
C GLY A 162 -16.08 46.08 11.87
N THR A 163 -15.75 46.69 13.00
CA THR A 163 -16.56 47.74 13.61
C THR A 163 -16.84 48.76 12.53
N GLY A 164 -18.04 48.69 11.94
CA GLY A 164 -18.52 49.73 11.05
C GLY A 164 -18.45 51.05 11.79
N ASN A 165 -17.95 52.06 11.10
CA ASN A 165 -17.94 53.44 11.54
C ASN A 165 -19.29 53.78 12.20
N GLU A 166 -19.30 53.94 13.53
CA GLU A 166 -20.33 54.73 14.19
C GLU A 166 -20.05 56.18 13.75
N GLU A 167 -20.75 56.62 12.71
CA GLU A 167 -20.95 58.05 12.48
C GLU A 167 -21.51 58.64 13.78
N VAL A 168 -20.69 59.47 14.42
CA VAL A 168 -21.06 60.31 15.55
C VAL A 168 -22.28 61.16 15.14
N PRO A 169 -23.45 61.01 15.78
CA PRO A 169 -24.45 62.06 15.72
C PRO A 169 -24.08 63.12 16.75
N GLU A 170 -23.40 64.18 16.30
CA GLU A 170 -23.44 65.47 17.00
C GLU A 170 -24.88 66.00 16.97
N ASN A 171 -25.51 66.22 18.13
CA ASN A 171 -26.16 67.49 18.54
C ASN A 171 -26.84 67.38 19.95
N PRO A 172 -27.36 68.46 20.60
CA PRO A 172 -26.70 69.18 21.68
C PRO A 172 -27.51 69.25 23.01
N GLY A 173 -26.81 69.54 24.11
CA GLY A 173 -27.38 70.25 25.27
C GLY A 173 -28.19 69.44 26.30
N ASN A 174 -27.62 69.22 27.49
CA ASN A 174 -27.97 70.01 28.67
C ASN A 174 -26.99 69.69 29.83
N THR A 175 -26.65 70.76 30.52
CA THR A 175 -25.69 70.94 31.61
C THR A 175 -26.28 70.46 32.94
N GLU A 176 -25.54 69.70 33.74
CA GLU A 176 -25.44 69.94 35.19
C GLU A 176 -24.01 69.65 35.68
N ILE A 177 -23.40 70.70 36.22
CA ILE A 177 -22.09 70.75 36.87
C ILE A 177 -22.35 70.61 38.37
N LEU A 178 -21.63 69.70 39.04
CA LEU A 178 -21.13 69.84 40.43
C LEU A 178 -19.81 69.03 40.47
N ASP A 179 -18.69 69.62 40.08
CA ASP A 179 -17.69 70.27 40.95
C ASP A 179 -17.23 69.40 42.13
N ASN A 180 -16.00 68.86 42.03
CA ASN A 180 -14.92 69.24 42.94
C ASN A 180 -13.58 68.61 42.50
N ASN A 181 -12.66 69.51 42.13
CA ASN A 181 -11.21 69.35 41.97
C ASN A 181 -10.53 68.57 43.11
N GLU A 182 -9.51 67.75 42.78
CA GLU A 182 -8.09 68.10 42.95
C GLU A 182 -7.18 66.93 42.50
N VAL A 183 -6.27 67.25 41.57
CA VAL A 183 -5.02 66.55 41.21
C VAL A 183 -3.93 67.48 41.79
N PRO A 184 -2.74 67.03 42.31
CA PRO A 184 -1.65 66.63 41.40
C PRO A 184 -0.47 65.76 41.92
N GLU A 185 0.41 65.41 40.95
CA GLU A 185 1.87 65.15 41.02
C GLU A 185 2.41 63.69 41.08
N ASN A 186 2.72 63.12 39.90
CA ASN A 186 4.04 62.76 39.28
C ASN A 186 5.34 62.72 40.16
N PRO A 187 6.55 62.25 39.74
CA PRO A 187 7.04 61.35 38.65
C PRO A 187 8.11 60.28 39.05
N GLY A 188 8.48 59.40 38.10
CA GLY A 188 9.86 58.85 37.90
C GLY A 188 10.24 57.59 38.73
N THR A 189 11.14 56.67 38.33
CA THR A 189 12.16 56.60 37.27
C THR A 189 12.56 55.12 37.01
N THR A 190 13.16 54.90 35.85
CA THR A 190 13.96 53.75 35.37
C THR A 190 15.02 53.22 36.35
N GLU A 191 15.32 51.91 36.30
CA GLU A 191 16.68 51.31 36.28
C GLU A 191 16.58 49.79 35.99
N THR A 192 17.35 49.32 35.00
CA THR A 192 17.81 47.91 34.78
C THR A 192 19.32 47.98 35.08
N PRO A 193 20.08 46.99 35.62
CA PRO A 193 20.07 45.55 35.29
C PRO A 193 20.50 44.62 36.46
N THR A 194 20.65 43.31 36.21
CA THR A 194 21.78 42.40 36.60
C THR A 194 21.33 40.96 36.87
N ASN A 195 21.78 40.06 35.99
CA ASN A 195 22.05 38.63 36.19
C ASN A 195 23.31 38.48 37.11
N PRO A 196 23.82 37.31 37.57
CA PRO A 196 23.32 35.92 37.62
C PRO A 196 23.51 35.21 39.00
N ASP A 197 23.19 33.92 39.02
CA ASP A 197 23.98 32.81 39.62
C ASP A 197 23.39 32.03 40.82
N LYS A 198 23.49 30.71 40.63
CA LYS A 198 23.50 29.52 41.51
C LYS A 198 23.36 29.71 43.04
N ASN A 199 22.81 28.77 43.81
CA ASN A 199 23.04 27.32 43.77
C ASN A 199 22.08 26.59 44.74
N GLU A 200 21.81 25.30 44.44
CA GLU A 200 21.75 24.15 45.38
C GLU A 200 20.64 24.07 46.45
N VAL A 201 20.05 22.92 46.84
CA VAL A 201 20.14 21.49 46.49
C VAL A 201 18.83 20.81 46.95
N ALA A 202 18.63 19.58 46.46
CA ALA A 202 18.04 18.40 47.12
C ALA A 202 16.70 17.96 46.50
N ASP A 203 16.42 16.68 46.23
CA ASP A 203 17.16 15.41 46.21
C ASP A 203 16.12 14.39 45.68
N ASN A 204 16.57 13.41 44.88
CA ASN A 204 16.04 12.04 44.73
C ASN A 204 16.28 11.46 43.32
N THR A 205 17.43 10.79 43.19
CA THR A 205 17.62 9.34 42.84
C THR A 205 16.43 8.57 42.25
N GLU A 206 16.56 7.60 41.33
CA GLU A 206 17.65 7.05 40.50
C GLU A 206 16.99 6.02 39.56
N LYS A 207 17.45 5.94 38.31
CA LYS A 207 17.09 4.92 37.32
C LYS A 207 18.37 4.19 36.94
N THR A 208 18.41 2.87 37.08
CA THR A 208 19.21 2.00 36.20
C THR A 208 18.55 0.63 36.03
N GLU A 209 18.27 0.30 34.78
CA GLU A 209 17.83 -1.01 34.28
C GLU A 209 19.07 -1.90 34.07
N ASP A 210 19.00 -3.18 34.46
CA ASP A 210 19.97 -4.17 34.04
C ASP A 210 19.32 -5.49 33.60
N LYS A 211 20.00 -6.11 32.64
CA LYS A 211 19.56 -7.16 31.71
C LYS A 211 19.37 -8.52 32.39
N ASN A 212 18.50 -9.36 31.82
CA ASN A 212 18.53 -10.80 32.08
C ASN A 212 18.37 -11.59 30.76
N GLU A 213 19.50 -12.12 30.28
CA GLU A 213 19.60 -13.24 29.36
C GLU A 213 19.77 -14.52 30.19
N ASN A 214 19.10 -15.62 29.82
CA ASN A 214 19.53 -16.94 30.27
C ASN A 214 19.42 -17.97 29.14
N VAL A 215 20.55 -18.66 28.92
CA VAL A 215 20.83 -19.65 27.88
C VAL A 215 20.94 -21.03 28.53
N ALA A 216 20.57 -22.06 27.76
CA ALA A 216 20.52 -23.49 28.09
C ALA A 216 21.84 -24.14 28.56
N SER A 217 21.75 -25.28 29.28
CA SER A 217 22.07 -26.66 28.80
C SER A 217 22.23 -27.72 29.92
N ASP A 218 21.64 -28.91 29.66
CA ASP A 218 22.02 -30.31 29.98
C ASP A 218 22.36 -30.81 31.41
N ASN A 219 21.73 -31.92 31.87
CA ASN A 219 22.21 -33.32 31.64
C ASN A 219 21.54 -34.41 32.57
N VAL A 220 20.93 -35.44 31.94
CA VAL A 220 21.05 -36.93 32.15
C VAL A 220 20.38 -37.76 33.30
N VAL A 221 19.66 -38.83 32.84
CA VAL A 221 19.41 -40.21 33.38
C VAL A 221 18.39 -40.37 34.53
N SER A 222 17.49 -41.37 34.62
CA SER A 222 17.16 -42.62 33.90
C SER A 222 15.77 -43.14 34.37
N GLY A 223 15.10 -44.01 33.60
CA GLY A 223 13.94 -44.76 34.11
C GLY A 223 13.12 -45.46 33.02
N SER A 224 13.15 -46.78 33.04
CA SER A 224 12.69 -47.76 32.03
C SER A 224 11.20 -48.17 32.08
N SER A 225 10.76 -48.79 30.97
CA SER A 225 9.65 -49.77 30.83
C SER A 225 8.21 -49.19 30.79
N SER A 226 7.25 -49.64 29.96
CA SER A 226 7.00 -50.94 29.30
C SER A 226 5.90 -50.82 28.22
N SER A 227 5.94 -51.70 27.21
CA SER A 227 4.84 -52.36 26.45
C SER A 227 3.54 -51.57 26.13
N SER A 228 3.01 -51.55 24.91
CA SER A 228 2.55 -52.74 24.18
C SER A 228 2.00 -52.37 22.80
N SER A 229 2.18 -53.31 21.87
CA SER A 229 1.64 -53.42 20.53
C SER A 229 0.10 -53.48 20.47
N ASN A 230 -0.50 -52.93 19.41
CA ASN A 230 -1.55 -53.67 18.70
C ASN A 230 -1.58 -53.35 17.20
N SER A 231 -1.68 -54.41 16.41
CA SER A 231 -1.81 -54.45 14.95
C SER A 231 -3.10 -55.23 14.64
N SER A 232 -3.92 -54.75 13.70
CA SER A 232 -4.83 -55.51 12.78
C SER A 232 -5.83 -54.51 12.18
N SER A 233 -5.86 -54.24 10.86
CA SER A 233 -6.26 -55.04 9.68
C SER A 233 -7.76 -54.94 9.32
N ALA A 234 -8.03 -54.79 8.00
CA ALA A 234 -9.27 -55.08 7.27
C ALA A 234 -10.38 -54.01 7.34
N THR A 235 -11.14 -53.64 6.29
CA THR A 235 -11.32 -54.14 4.91
C THR A 235 -12.23 -53.20 4.09
N ASN A 236 -11.95 -53.09 2.79
CA ASN A 236 -12.85 -53.16 1.62
C ASN A 236 -13.91 -52.05 1.34
N THR A 237 -13.86 -51.46 0.12
CA THR A 237 -15.02 -51.33 -0.78
C THR A 237 -14.57 -51.17 -2.24
N THR A 238 -15.00 -52.13 -3.06
CA THR A 238 -14.94 -52.20 -4.52
C THR A 238 -16.04 -51.34 -5.17
N SER A 239 -15.77 -50.74 -6.32
CA SER A 239 -16.78 -50.52 -7.37
C SER A 239 -16.13 -50.52 -8.76
N GLN A 240 -16.52 -51.51 -9.56
CA GLN A 240 -16.26 -51.62 -10.99
C GLN A 240 -17.26 -50.76 -11.78
N SER A 241 -16.82 -50.20 -12.92
CA SER A 241 -17.68 -49.91 -14.06
C SER A 241 -16.89 -50.10 -15.35
N GLN A 242 -17.41 -50.92 -16.25
CA GLN A 242 -16.88 -51.18 -17.59
C GLN A 242 -17.48 -50.19 -18.61
N GLY A 243 -16.66 -49.71 -19.55
CA GLY A 243 -17.08 -49.01 -20.76
C GLY A 243 -15.95 -48.96 -21.78
N LYS A 244 -16.20 -49.56 -22.96
CA LYS A 244 -15.25 -49.81 -24.07
C LYS A 244 -15.13 -48.64 -25.05
N ASP A 245 -13.93 -48.53 -25.63
CA ASP A 245 -13.57 -48.10 -26.99
C ASP A 245 -13.79 -46.63 -27.44
N ASN A 246 -12.70 -45.86 -27.52
CA ASN A 246 -12.05 -45.41 -28.77
C ASN A 246 -11.14 -44.18 -28.54
N LEU A 247 -9.82 -44.38 -28.57
CA LEU A 247 -8.85 -43.28 -28.73
C LEU A 247 -8.63 -43.01 -30.22
N PRO A 248 -8.63 -41.76 -30.70
CA PRO A 248 -7.99 -41.44 -31.96
C PRO A 248 -6.47 -41.34 -31.81
N LYS A 249 -5.82 -41.73 -32.90
CA LYS A 249 -4.40 -41.96 -33.09
C LYS A 249 -3.57 -40.68 -32.98
N THR A 250 -2.36 -40.83 -32.46
CA THR A 250 -1.25 -39.89 -32.61
C THR A 250 -0.81 -39.78 -34.07
N GLY A 251 -0.43 -38.58 -34.51
CA GLY A 251 0.32 -38.39 -35.78
C GLY A 251 0.06 -37.09 -36.53
N GLY A 252 0.86 -36.05 -36.23
CA GLY A 252 1.46 -35.07 -37.16
C GLY A 252 0.59 -34.17 -38.04
N VAL A 253 0.65 -32.85 -37.83
CA VAL A 253 1.48 -31.93 -38.65
C VAL A 253 1.58 -30.57 -37.96
N ALA A 254 2.78 -30.01 -37.94
CA ALA A 254 3.09 -28.66 -37.50
C ALA A 254 2.33 -27.61 -38.33
N GLY A 255 1.67 -26.68 -37.65
CA GLY A 255 1.06 -25.49 -38.23
C GLY A 255 1.47 -24.28 -37.41
N VAL A 256 2.59 -23.69 -37.79
CA VAL A 256 3.10 -22.40 -37.30
C VAL A 256 2.04 -21.32 -37.46
N LEU A 257 1.58 -20.74 -36.35
CA LEU A 257 1.11 -19.35 -36.30
C LEU A 257 1.65 -18.69 -35.03
N ALA A 258 2.95 -18.43 -35.06
CA ALA A 258 3.54 -17.36 -34.26
C ALA A 258 3.05 -16.04 -34.86
N THR A 259 1.84 -15.61 -34.48
CA THR A 259 1.41 -14.23 -34.71
C THR A 259 2.05 -13.38 -33.63
N THR A 260 3.09 -12.68 -34.04
CA THR A 260 3.65 -11.48 -33.41
C THR A 260 2.54 -10.59 -32.83
N ILE A 261 2.50 -10.44 -31.52
CA ILE A 261 2.05 -9.22 -30.85
C ILE A 261 3.27 -8.80 -30.02
N GLY A 262 4.03 -7.79 -30.40
CA GLY A 262 3.58 -6.49 -30.88
C GLY A 262 3.84 -5.52 -29.74
N ALA A 263 5.03 -4.93 -29.76
CA ALA A 263 5.55 -3.99 -28.77
C ALA A 263 4.53 -2.91 -28.35
N ILE A 264 4.41 -2.68 -27.04
CA ILE A 264 3.85 -1.43 -26.51
C ILE A 264 4.84 -0.83 -25.50
N LEU A 265 5.62 0.10 -26.05
CA LEU A 265 6.04 1.39 -25.50
C LEU A 265 6.55 1.44 -24.05
N ALA A 266 7.88 1.40 -23.93
CA ALA A 266 8.60 2.04 -22.84
C ALA A 266 8.38 3.57 -22.86
N GLY A 267 7.42 4.05 -22.08
CA GLY A 267 7.26 5.46 -21.73
C GLY A 267 8.23 5.86 -20.62
N ALA A 268 9.55 5.86 -20.90
CA ALA A 268 10.51 6.48 -20.00
C ALA A 268 10.39 8.01 -20.14
N GLY A 269 9.74 8.65 -19.16
CA GLY A 269 9.64 10.11 -19.06
C GLY A 269 11.01 10.76 -18.87
N ALA A 270 11.57 11.31 -19.96
CA ALA A 270 12.71 12.21 -19.89
C ALA A 270 12.24 13.62 -19.50
N ILE A 271 12.38 13.98 -18.22
CA ILE A 271 12.19 15.35 -17.76
C ILE A 271 13.43 16.17 -18.16
N LEU A 272 13.31 16.91 -19.27
CA LEU A 272 14.29 17.88 -19.72
C LEU A 272 13.99 19.26 -19.07
N SER A 273 14.67 19.58 -17.97
CA SER A 273 14.59 20.91 -17.36
C SER A 273 15.42 21.92 -18.16
N LYS A 274 14.72 22.75 -18.94
CA LYS A 274 15.29 23.87 -19.69
C LYS A 274 15.65 25.02 -18.75
N LYS A 275 16.94 25.15 -18.43
CA LYS A 275 17.56 26.34 -17.82
C LYS A 275 17.33 27.56 -18.72
N ARG A 276 16.51 28.54 -18.29
CA ARG A 276 16.50 29.88 -18.88
C ARG A 276 17.58 30.72 -18.21
N ARG A 277 18.27 31.49 -19.06
CA ARG A 277 19.25 32.53 -18.71
C ARG A 277 18.58 33.68 -17.96
#